data_AF-A0A0X1U7E3-F1
#
_entry.id   AF-A0A0X1U7E3-F1
#
_cell.length_a   1.000
_cell.length_b   1.000
_cell.length_c   1.000
_cell.angle_alpha   90.00
_cell.angle_beta   90.00
_cell.angle_gamma   90.00
#
_symmetry.space_group_name_H-M   'P 1'
#
loop_
_entity.id
_entity.type
_entity.pdbx_description
1 polymer ?
#
loop_
_entity_poly.entity_id
_entity_poly.type
_entity_poly.pdbx_seq_one_letter_code
_entity_poly.pdbx_strand_id
1 'polypeptide(L)'
;MKEVIRKNILDLPYSLHDARVSKITLEEKKIILYFSEGFYEPRNNDYLAVEGKGIISIEGSDLDFCTVYLFDSVGNSGQFSGEKYRLDAFIHEFPHMDFEIIDETYGYNQSKFSGYFYEGDKMKECTVDIYHFGNMKYIVEKYVK
;
A
#
# COMPACT_ATOMS: atom_id res chain seq x y z
N MET A 1 30.06 -15.32 20.96
CA MET A 1 29.31 -14.62 19.89
C MET A 1 27.93 -15.26 19.83
N LYS A 2 26.85 -14.48 19.84
CA LYS A 2 25.47 -15.00 19.74
C LYS A 2 24.93 -14.60 18.37
N GLU A 3 24.66 -15.59 17.54
CA GLU A 3 23.96 -15.41 16.27
C GLU A 3 22.45 -15.53 16.49
N VAL A 4 21.67 -14.68 15.84
CA VAL A 4 20.20 -14.73 15.86
C VAL A 4 19.71 -14.53 14.44
N ILE A 5 18.93 -15.49 13.93
CA ILE A 5 18.36 -15.45 12.58
C ILE A 5 16.98 -14.78 12.66
N ARG A 6 16.79 -13.68 11.92
CA ARG A 6 15.46 -13.13 11.62
C ARG A 6 14.96 -13.77 10.33
N LYS A 7 13.87 -14.55 10.40
CA LYS A 7 13.22 -15.06 9.19
C LYS A 7 12.55 -13.93 8.39
N ASN A 8 12.44 -14.09 7.08
CA ASN A 8 11.60 -13.22 6.27
C ASN A 8 10.12 -13.48 6.55
N ILE A 9 9.28 -12.50 6.22
CA ILE A 9 7.82 -12.69 6.21
C ILE A 9 7.53 -13.48 4.94
N LEU A 10 7.17 -14.76 5.11
CA LEU A 10 6.97 -15.69 4.00
C LEU A 10 5.50 -16.07 3.81
N ASP A 11 4.67 -15.87 4.84
CA ASP A 11 3.29 -16.36 4.89
C ASP A 11 2.29 -15.21 4.76
N LEU A 12 2.43 -14.38 3.72
CA LEU A 12 1.42 -13.36 3.39
C LEU A 12 0.23 -14.03 2.69
N PRO A 13 -1.02 -13.75 3.12
CA PRO A 13 -2.20 -14.35 2.52
C PRO A 13 -2.51 -13.81 1.11
N TYR A 14 -2.05 -12.60 0.80
CA TYR A 14 -2.21 -11.94 -0.49
C TYR A 14 -0.97 -11.11 -0.81
N SER A 15 -0.68 -10.95 -2.10
CA SER A 15 0.31 -10.03 -2.66
C SER A 15 -0.39 -8.79 -3.20
N LEU A 16 0.16 -7.62 -2.90
CA LEU A 16 -0.27 -6.33 -3.42
C LEU A 16 0.59 -5.84 -4.58
N HIS A 17 1.58 -6.62 -5.02
CA HIS A 17 2.36 -6.31 -6.22
C HIS A 17 1.43 -6.15 -7.43
N ASP A 18 1.61 -5.08 -8.20
CA ASP A 18 0.77 -4.61 -9.30
C ASP A 18 -0.68 -4.23 -8.92
N ALA A 19 -1.03 -4.25 -7.63
CA ALA A 19 -2.35 -3.85 -7.19
C ALA A 19 -2.50 -2.32 -7.26
N ARG A 20 -3.62 -1.86 -7.82
CA ARG A 20 -3.90 -0.43 -8.01
C ARG A 20 -4.88 0.11 -6.97
N VAL A 21 -4.39 0.98 -6.11
CA VAL A 21 -5.18 1.72 -5.12
C VAL A 21 -5.90 2.87 -5.83
N SER A 22 -7.22 2.85 -5.75
CA SER A 22 -8.12 3.83 -6.38
C SER A 22 -8.58 4.93 -5.42
N LYS A 23 -8.57 4.63 -4.12
CA LYS A 23 -9.05 5.51 -3.05
C LYS A 23 -8.49 5.05 -1.71
N ILE A 24 -8.25 6.02 -0.82
CA ILE A 24 -7.99 5.76 0.60
C ILE A 24 -9.01 6.55 1.42
N THR A 25 -9.59 5.95 2.46
CA THR A 25 -10.46 6.65 3.43
C THR A 25 -9.95 6.50 4.85
N LEU A 26 -10.33 7.47 5.68
CA LEU A 26 -10.04 7.50 7.11
C LEU A 26 -11.36 7.34 7.86
N GLU A 27 -11.42 6.33 8.74
CA GLU A 27 -12.57 6.05 9.59
C GLU A 27 -12.11 5.85 11.04
N GLU A 28 -12.31 6.86 11.89
CA GLU A 28 -11.80 6.88 13.27
C GLU A 28 -10.27 6.63 13.34
N LYS A 29 -9.85 5.41 13.71
CA LYS A 29 -8.46 4.95 13.75
C LYS A 29 -8.19 3.85 12.72
N LYS A 30 -8.95 3.85 11.63
CA LYS A 30 -8.80 2.90 10.53
C LYS A 30 -8.44 3.65 9.26
N ILE A 31 -7.51 3.06 8.52
CA ILE A 31 -7.20 3.46 7.15
C ILE A 31 -7.72 2.36 6.24
N ILE A 32 -8.53 2.71 5.24
CA ILE A 32 -9.09 1.76 4.29
C ILE A 32 -8.56 2.07 2.89
N LEU A 33 -7.91 1.09 2.27
CA LEU A 33 -7.42 1.15 0.89
C LEU A 33 -8.41 0.40 0.00
N TYR A 34 -8.87 1.05 -1.07
CA TYR A 34 -9.75 0.47 -2.07
C TYR A 34 -8.98 0.19 -3.35
N PHE A 35 -9.08 -1.03 -3.87
CA PHE A 35 -8.38 -1.45 -5.07
C PHE A 35 -9.32 -1.46 -6.28
N SER A 36 -8.85 -0.98 -7.44
CA SER A 36 -9.66 -0.94 -8.67
C SER A 36 -9.93 -2.35 -9.23
N GLU A 37 -8.91 -3.21 -9.21
CA GLU A 37 -8.92 -4.56 -9.80
C GLU A 37 -8.68 -5.67 -8.78
N GLY A 38 -8.63 -5.32 -7.49
CA GLY A 38 -8.29 -6.26 -6.42
C GLY A 38 -6.78 -6.42 -6.22
N PHE A 39 -6.38 -7.60 -5.74
CA PHE A 39 -4.99 -7.99 -5.46
C PHE A 39 -4.85 -9.51 -5.63
N TYR A 40 -3.67 -10.08 -5.41
CA TYR A 40 -3.37 -11.45 -5.83
C TYR A 40 -3.26 -12.44 -4.66
N GLU A 41 -3.82 -13.64 -4.81
CA GLU A 41 -3.63 -14.76 -3.89
C GLU A 41 -2.47 -15.65 -4.37
N PRO A 42 -1.41 -15.86 -3.57
CA PRO A 42 -0.36 -16.81 -3.89
C PRO A 42 -0.90 -18.25 -3.90
N ARG A 43 -0.74 -18.98 -5.01
CA ARG A 43 -1.08 -20.41 -5.12
C ARG A 43 -0.02 -21.19 -5.88
N ASN A 44 0.67 -22.11 -5.21
CA ASN A 44 1.57 -23.10 -5.83
C ASN A 44 2.47 -22.54 -6.97
N ASN A 45 3.34 -21.58 -6.65
CA ASN A 45 4.22 -20.86 -7.59
C ASN A 45 3.51 -19.99 -8.65
N ASP A 46 2.21 -19.75 -8.50
CA ASP A 46 1.41 -18.84 -9.33
C ASP A 46 0.70 -17.78 -8.46
N TYR A 47 0.16 -16.75 -9.11
CA TYR A 47 -0.61 -15.68 -8.49
C TYR A 47 -1.96 -15.58 -9.18
N LEU A 48 -3.04 -15.85 -8.45
CA LEU A 48 -4.39 -15.68 -8.97
C LEU A 48 -4.93 -14.32 -8.56
N ALA A 49 -5.40 -13.55 -9.54
CA ALA A 49 -6.16 -12.35 -9.26
C ALA A 49 -7.38 -12.72 -8.41
N VAL A 50 -7.58 -12.01 -7.31
CA VAL A 50 -8.80 -12.15 -6.51
C VAL A 50 -9.93 -11.51 -7.31
N GLU A 51 -10.79 -12.34 -7.91
CA GLU A 51 -11.97 -11.86 -8.62
C GLU A 51 -12.94 -11.15 -7.66
N GLY A 52 -13.10 -9.84 -7.84
CA GLY A 52 -14.03 -9.01 -7.06
C GLY A 52 -13.41 -7.75 -6.50
N LYS A 53 -14.22 -6.95 -5.79
CA LYS A 53 -13.73 -5.78 -5.07
C LYS A 53 -13.01 -6.24 -3.81
N GLY A 54 -11.70 -5.98 -3.74
CA GLY A 54 -10.87 -6.16 -2.55
C GLY A 54 -10.62 -4.82 -1.87
N ILE A 55 -10.69 -4.79 -0.54
CA ILE A 55 -10.23 -3.66 0.27
C ILE A 55 -9.26 -4.15 1.35
N ILE A 56 -8.37 -3.26 1.76
CA ILE A 56 -7.55 -3.45 2.96
C ILE A 56 -8.04 -2.51 4.04
N SER A 57 -8.19 -3.02 5.26
CA SER A 57 -8.45 -2.21 6.45
C SER A 57 -7.30 -2.35 7.42
N ILE A 58 -6.64 -1.23 7.75
CA ILE A 58 -5.56 -1.15 8.73
C ILE A 58 -6.12 -0.50 9.99
N GLU A 59 -6.12 -1.23 11.11
CA GLU A 59 -6.69 -0.78 12.37
C GLU A 59 -5.65 -0.16 13.30
N GLY A 60 -6.08 0.75 14.17
CA GLY A 60 -5.23 1.35 15.19
C GLY A 60 -4.14 2.25 14.61
N SER A 61 -4.44 2.94 13.49
CA SER A 61 -3.52 3.87 12.84
C SER A 61 -3.25 5.10 13.70
N ASP A 62 -1.99 5.53 13.73
CA ASP A 62 -1.59 6.83 14.29
C ASP A 62 -1.26 7.78 13.12
N LEU A 63 -2.21 8.67 12.81
CA LEU A 63 -2.14 9.52 11.61
C LEU A 63 -0.99 10.52 11.65
N ASP A 64 -0.50 10.90 12.84
CA ASP A 64 0.65 11.79 12.95
C ASP A 64 1.95 11.14 12.46
N PHE A 65 1.96 9.81 12.34
CA PHE A 65 3.05 9.01 11.79
C PHE A 65 2.71 8.34 10.46
N CYS A 66 1.65 8.79 9.77
CA CYS A 66 1.28 8.32 8.44
C CYS A 66 1.61 9.39 7.39
N THR A 67 2.46 9.04 6.42
CA THR A 67 2.99 10.01 5.44
C THR A 67 3.04 9.44 4.04
N VAL A 68 2.86 10.31 3.05
CA VAL A 68 3.03 9.99 1.63
C VAL A 68 4.18 10.81 1.06
N TYR A 69 5.05 10.17 0.31
CA TYR A 69 6.12 10.82 -0.44
C TYR A 69 5.83 10.68 -1.93
N LEU A 70 5.85 11.79 -2.66
CA LEU A 70 5.77 11.82 -4.11
C LEU A 70 7.07 12.39 -4.66
N PHE A 71 7.77 11.64 -5.49
CA PHE A 71 9.02 12.08 -6.11
C PHE A 71 8.80 12.53 -7.56
N ASP A 72 9.48 13.59 -7.96
CA ASP A 72 9.30 14.22 -9.28
C ASP A 72 9.85 13.39 -10.45
N SER A 73 10.77 12.47 -10.15
CA SER A 73 11.44 11.61 -11.12
C SER A 73 11.15 10.14 -10.88
N VAL A 74 11.15 9.35 -11.94
CA VAL A 74 10.95 7.90 -11.91
C VAL A 74 12.20 7.17 -12.39
N GLY A 75 12.64 6.16 -11.65
CA GLY A 75 13.73 5.23 -12.01
C GLY A 75 15.14 5.83 -11.94
N ASN A 76 15.29 7.07 -11.47
CA ASN A 76 16.57 7.76 -11.47
C ASN A 76 17.37 7.45 -10.20
N SER A 77 18.61 6.99 -10.38
CA SER A 77 19.60 6.94 -9.31
C SER A 77 20.30 8.29 -9.17
N GLY A 78 20.37 8.84 -7.96
CA GLY A 78 21.07 10.10 -7.69
C GLY A 78 20.27 11.04 -6.81
N GLN A 79 20.38 12.35 -7.09
CA GLN A 79 19.58 13.35 -6.39
C GLN A 79 18.13 13.27 -6.84
N PHE A 80 17.22 13.31 -5.87
CA PHE A 80 15.78 13.35 -6.10
C PHE A 80 15.17 14.56 -5.38
N SER A 81 14.05 15.04 -5.91
CA SER A 81 13.18 16.04 -5.29
C SER A 81 11.76 15.48 -5.23
N GLY A 82 10.94 16.11 -4.40
CA GLY A 82 9.56 15.69 -4.26
C GLY A 82 8.85 16.38 -3.11
N GLU A 83 7.64 15.91 -2.86
CA GLU A 83 6.74 16.42 -1.86
C GLU A 83 6.48 15.36 -0.79
N LYS A 84 6.32 15.83 0.45
CA LYS A 84 5.92 15.02 1.59
C LYS A 84 4.58 15.51 2.10
N TYR A 85 3.62 14.60 2.17
CA TYR A 85 2.29 14.85 2.69
C TYR A 85 2.07 14.07 3.99
N ARG A 86 1.26 14.65 4.89
CA ARG A 86 0.51 13.83 5.85
C ARG A 86 -0.55 13.05 5.06
N LEU A 87 -0.88 11.84 5.51
CA LEU A 87 -1.82 10.98 4.79
C LEU A 87 -3.21 11.63 4.62
N ASP A 88 -3.71 12.31 5.65
CA ASP A 88 -4.99 13.03 5.61
C ASP A 88 -5.01 14.16 4.58
N ALA A 89 -3.96 14.96 4.51
CA ALA A 89 -3.80 16.00 3.50
C ALA A 89 -3.71 15.42 2.08
N PHE A 90 -2.97 14.32 1.91
CA PHE A 90 -2.85 13.63 0.63
C PHE A 90 -4.20 13.12 0.12
N ILE A 91 -5.00 12.51 0.98
CA ILE A 91 -6.34 12.00 0.63
C ILE A 91 -7.28 13.15 0.24
N HIS A 92 -7.14 14.31 0.86
CA HIS A 92 -7.93 15.49 0.52
C HIS A 92 -7.57 16.05 -0.86
N GLU A 93 -6.27 16.11 -1.18
CA GLU A 93 -5.76 16.60 -2.47
C GLU A 93 -6.08 15.61 -3.61
N PHE A 94 -5.98 14.30 -3.36
CA PHE A 94 -6.17 13.23 -4.34
C PHE A 94 -7.31 12.28 -3.92
N PRO A 95 -8.59 12.73 -3.94
CA PRO A 95 -9.73 11.92 -3.50
C PRO A 95 -10.02 10.71 -4.40
N HIS A 96 -9.57 10.80 -5.65
CA HIS A 96 -9.51 9.70 -6.62
C HIS A 96 -8.06 9.60 -7.07
N MET A 97 -7.43 8.48 -6.78
CA MET A 97 -6.02 8.25 -7.06
C MET A 97 -5.85 7.05 -7.98
N ASP A 98 -4.70 6.98 -8.64
CA ASP A 98 -4.25 5.79 -9.35
C ASP A 98 -2.83 5.52 -8.86
N PHE A 99 -2.73 4.70 -7.81
CA PHE A 99 -1.46 4.32 -7.18
C PHE A 99 -1.24 2.83 -7.34
N GLU A 100 -0.30 2.47 -8.21
CA GLU A 100 0.16 1.09 -8.40
C GLU A 100 1.23 0.75 -7.37
N ILE A 101 1.02 -0.33 -6.62
CA ILE A 101 1.97 -0.84 -5.65
C ILE A 101 2.92 -1.80 -6.35
N ILE A 102 4.22 -1.57 -6.21
CA ILE A 102 5.29 -2.46 -6.69
C ILE A 102 5.91 -3.21 -5.52
N ASP A 103 6.19 -2.52 -4.42
CA ASP A 103 6.82 -3.12 -3.25
C ASP A 103 5.97 -2.93 -1.99
N GLU A 104 5.88 -3.98 -1.20
CA GLU A 104 5.28 -3.98 0.14
C GLU A 104 6.34 -4.32 1.21
N THR A 105 6.38 -3.52 2.27
CA THR A 105 7.32 -3.72 3.38
C THR A 105 6.58 -3.63 4.71
N TYR A 106 6.77 -4.63 5.57
CA TYR A 106 6.14 -4.71 6.88
C TYR A 106 7.18 -4.86 8.00
N GLY A 107 7.04 -4.07 9.07
CA GLY A 107 7.91 -4.17 10.25
C GLY A 107 7.74 -2.98 11.20
N TYR A 108 8.11 -3.17 12.48
CA TYR A 108 8.05 -2.10 13.51
C TYR A 108 6.74 -1.30 13.53
N ASN A 109 5.59 -2.00 13.47
CA ASN A 109 4.24 -1.40 13.41
C ASN A 109 4.00 -0.52 12.17
N GLN A 110 4.72 -0.79 11.08
CA GLN A 110 4.54 -0.11 9.81
C GLN A 110 4.12 -1.07 8.71
N SER A 111 3.21 -0.58 7.88
CA SER A 111 2.93 -1.10 6.54
C SER A 111 3.32 -0.01 5.55
N LYS A 112 4.22 -0.34 4.65
CA LYS A 112 4.78 0.58 3.66
C LYS A 112 4.53 0.05 2.26
N PHE A 113 4.00 0.90 1.39
CA PHE A 113 3.71 0.57 0.00
C PHE A 113 4.45 1.56 -0.90
N SER A 114 5.27 1.05 -1.81
CA SER A 114 6.01 1.86 -2.77
C SER A 114 5.65 1.47 -4.19
N GLY A 115 5.65 2.42 -5.11
CA GLY A 115 5.37 2.17 -6.52
C GLY A 115 5.14 3.45 -7.30
N TYR A 116 4.16 3.45 -8.20
CA TYR A 116 3.92 4.53 -9.14
C TYR A 116 2.56 5.19 -8.95
N PHE A 117 2.56 6.51 -8.84
CA PHE A 117 1.36 7.33 -8.78
C PHE A 117 1.12 8.03 -10.12
N TYR A 118 -0.09 7.89 -10.66
CA TYR A 118 -0.48 8.42 -11.96
C TYR A 118 -1.41 9.62 -11.80
N GLU A 119 -1.05 10.73 -12.43
CA GLU A 119 -1.83 11.97 -12.51
C GLU A 119 -2.02 12.33 -13.98
N GLY A 120 -3.05 11.76 -14.60
CA GLY A 120 -3.23 11.80 -16.05
C GLY A 120 -2.07 11.10 -16.75
N ASP A 121 -1.37 11.81 -17.64
CA ASP A 121 -0.22 11.27 -18.38
C ASP A 121 1.11 11.33 -17.59
N LYS A 122 1.10 11.90 -16.37
CA LYS A 122 2.30 11.99 -15.54
C LYS A 122 2.39 10.79 -14.60
N MET A 123 3.60 10.26 -14.49
CA MET A 123 3.95 9.20 -13.56
C MET A 123 4.97 9.75 -12.55
N LYS A 124 4.71 9.51 -11.26
CA LYS A 124 5.59 9.87 -10.14
C LYS A 124 5.92 8.62 -9.34
N GLU A 125 7.10 8.55 -8.73
CA GLU A 125 7.34 7.54 -7.70
C GLU A 125 6.60 7.94 -6.43
N CYS A 126 5.96 6.97 -5.80
CA CYS A 126 5.14 7.19 -4.63
C CYS A 126 5.51 6.19 -3.54
N THR A 127 5.49 6.67 -2.30
CA THR A 127 5.65 5.85 -1.12
C THR A 127 4.62 6.24 -0.08
N VAL A 128 3.82 5.28 0.37
CA VAL A 128 2.83 5.45 1.45
C VAL A 128 3.33 4.70 2.68
N ASP A 129 3.64 5.44 3.74
CA ASP A 129 4.06 4.90 5.03
C ASP A 129 2.88 5.00 6.02
N ILE A 130 2.44 3.86 6.56
CA ILE A 130 1.33 3.78 7.52
C ILE A 130 1.84 3.17 8.83
N TYR A 131 1.73 3.92 9.92
CA TYR A 131 2.01 3.45 11.26
C TYR A 131 0.73 3.01 11.98
N HIS A 132 0.70 1.79 12.51
CA HIS A 132 -0.50 1.23 13.12
C HIS A 132 -0.18 0.19 14.21
N PHE A 133 -0.97 0.22 15.29
CA PHE A 133 -0.86 -0.75 16.38
C PHE A 133 -1.80 -1.96 16.22
N GLY A 134 -2.81 -1.84 15.36
CA GLY A 134 -3.78 -2.90 15.11
C GLY A 134 -3.42 -3.75 13.91
N ASN A 135 -4.33 -4.65 13.55
CA ASN A 135 -4.14 -5.58 12.45
C ASN A 135 -4.40 -4.92 11.09
N MET A 136 -3.69 -5.39 10.08
CA MET A 136 -4.06 -5.21 8.67
C MET A 136 -4.95 -6.38 8.24
N LYS A 137 -6.10 -6.09 7.63
CA LYS A 137 -7.10 -7.07 7.22
C LYS A 137 -7.34 -6.95 5.72
N TYR A 138 -7.25 -8.08 5.02
CA TYR A 138 -7.71 -8.21 3.64
C TYR A 138 -9.19 -8.60 3.66
N ILE A 139 -10.03 -7.81 2.99
CA ILE A 139 -11.47 -8.04 2.91
C ILE A 139 -11.80 -8.18 1.44
N VAL A 140 -12.24 -9.38 1.07
CA VAL A 140 -12.52 -9.75 -0.33
C VAL A 140 -13.98 -10.14 -0.48
N GLU A 141 -14.69 -9.55 -1.43
CA GLU A 141 -16.00 -10.04 -1.84
C GLU A 141 -15.79 -11.29 -2.68
N LYS A 142 -16.07 -12.49 -2.14
CA LYS A 142 -16.06 -13.72 -2.93
C LYS A 142 -17.15 -13.64 -4.00
N TYR A 143 -16.79 -13.38 -5.26
CA TYR A 143 -17.62 -13.84 -6.37
C TYR A 143 -17.28 -15.30 -6.65
N VAL A 144 -18.17 -16.18 -6.21
CA VAL A 144 -18.13 -17.58 -6.62
C VAL A 144 -18.69 -17.65 -8.03
N LYS A 145 -17.90 -18.15 -8.98
CA LYS A 145 -18.42 -19.02 -10.03
C LYS A 145 -17.41 -20.08 -10.42
#